data_AF-A0A815S8X0-F1
#
_entry.id   AF-A0A815S8X0-F1
#
_cell.length_a   1.000
_cell.length_b   1.000
_cell.length_c   1.000
_cell.angle_alpha   90.00
_cell.angle_beta   90.00
_cell.angle_gamma   90.00
#
_symmetry.space_group_name_H-M   'P 1'
#
loop_
_entity.id
_entity.type
_entity.pdbx_description
1 polymer ?
#
loop_
_entity_poly.entity_id
_entity_poly.type
_entity_poly.pdbx_seq_one_letter_code
_entity_poly.pdbx_strand_id
1 'polypeptide(L)'
;MAISSIERYIFVFHRIYYVRYSLLSFRISTFTSILIPTAWYTGFIFFYPCTNRPSYINFQCGALCYISSSPTVNQVENYAYLILPILIIVFTNSLLVFQVLIEKRRVTRNDGMRLWRKNVRMISQLFSVAILYICVYIPSVVLVFIIIFSSNSQTRAWAIRTRVSYFYHLKYLVIFGCPFMVLASQTKMHEKIKRFIRFCCLQQQGRNTNQVIPLTTMKPSFIGRQRLTTNK
;
A
#
# COMPACT_ATOMS: atom_id res chain seq x y z
N MET A 1 1.09 1.64 -9.21
CA MET A 1 -0.32 1.93 -8.87
C MET A 1 -1.22 2.01 -10.09
N ALA A 2 -0.94 2.90 -11.05
CA ALA A 2 -1.74 3.05 -12.26
C ALA A 2 -2.04 1.71 -12.97
N ILE A 3 -1.01 0.88 -13.18
CA ILE A 3 -1.18 -0.43 -13.83
C ILE A 3 -2.06 -1.37 -13.01
N SER A 4 -1.96 -1.36 -11.68
CA SER A 4 -2.85 -2.16 -10.82
C SER A 4 -4.31 -1.68 -10.88
N SER A 5 -4.56 -0.38 -11.02
CA SER A 5 -5.93 0.13 -11.25
C SER A 5 -6.49 -0.37 -12.60
N ILE A 6 -5.67 -0.38 -13.65
CA ILE A 6 -6.05 -0.93 -14.97
C ILE A 6 -6.28 -2.44 -14.90
N GLU A 7 -5.39 -3.17 -14.25
CA GLU A 7 -5.50 -4.63 -14.04
C GLU A 7 -6.82 -4.99 -13.32
N ARG A 8 -7.18 -4.21 -12.29
CA ARG A 8 -8.43 -4.39 -11.55
C ARG A 8 -9.66 -4.03 -12.37
N TYR A 9 -9.57 -2.99 -13.20
CA TYR A 9 -10.62 -2.68 -14.18
C TYR A 9 -10.84 -3.88 -15.12
N ILE A 10 -9.77 -4.40 -15.72
CA ILE A 10 -9.84 -5.58 -16.60
C ILE A 10 -10.39 -6.79 -15.86
N PHE A 11 -10.00 -7.02 -14.61
CA PHE A 11 -10.51 -8.14 -13.80
C PHE A 11 -12.03 -8.07 -13.58
N VAL A 12 -12.59 -6.88 -13.39
CA VAL A 12 -14.02 -6.69 -13.14
C VAL A 12 -14.84 -6.92 -14.41
N PHE A 13 -14.42 -6.37 -15.56
CA PHE A 13 -15.20 -6.43 -16.80
C PHE A 13 -14.88 -7.65 -17.67
N HIS A 14 -13.62 -8.07 -17.70
CA HIS A 14 -13.12 -9.13 -18.58
C HIS A 14 -12.59 -10.31 -17.77
N ARG A 15 -13.39 -10.79 -16.80
CA ARG A 15 -12.99 -11.86 -15.88
C ARG A 15 -12.44 -13.10 -16.58
N ILE A 16 -13.08 -13.54 -17.69
CA ILE A 16 -12.66 -14.73 -18.45
C ILE A 16 -11.27 -14.53 -19.06
N TYR A 17 -11.05 -13.39 -19.70
CA TYR A 17 -9.76 -13.05 -20.30
C TYR A 17 -8.67 -12.91 -19.23
N TYR A 18 -9.02 -12.25 -18.12
CA TYR A 18 -8.08 -12.04 -17.02
C TYR A 18 -7.62 -13.36 -16.41
N VAL A 19 -8.52 -14.32 -16.16
CA VAL A 19 -8.12 -15.61 -15.56
C VAL A 19 -7.08 -16.31 -16.44
N ARG A 20 -7.25 -16.27 -17.76
CA ARG A 20 -6.32 -16.87 -18.73
C ARG A 20 -4.96 -16.17 -18.79
N TYR A 21 -4.93 -14.84 -18.65
CA TYR A 21 -3.70 -14.04 -18.82
C TYR A 21 -3.20 -13.36 -17.53
N SER A 22 -3.71 -13.73 -16.36
CA SER A 22 -3.43 -13.07 -15.09
C SER A 22 -1.93 -13.02 -14.77
N LEU A 23 -1.23 -14.14 -14.93
CA LEU A 23 0.21 -14.22 -14.70
C LEU A 23 1.00 -13.34 -15.67
N LEU A 24 0.59 -13.29 -16.93
CA LEU A 24 1.24 -12.48 -17.96
C LEU A 24 1.05 -10.98 -17.66
N SER A 25 -0.17 -10.55 -17.34
CA SER A 25 -0.48 -9.17 -16.97
C SER A 25 0.34 -8.70 -15.77
N PHE A 26 0.45 -9.53 -14.73
CA PHE A 26 1.25 -9.23 -13.55
C PHE A 26 2.75 -9.09 -13.88
N ARG A 27 3.29 -10.01 -14.70
CA ARG A 27 4.69 -10.00 -15.12
C ARG A 27 5.00 -8.77 -15.98
N ILE A 28 4.14 -8.42 -16.93
CA ILE A 28 4.27 -7.21 -17.75
C ILE A 28 4.26 -5.97 -16.87
N SER A 29 3.29 -5.83 -15.95
CA SER A 29 3.21 -4.68 -15.05
C SER A 29 4.49 -4.49 -14.25
N THR A 30 5.00 -5.57 -13.67
CA THR A 30 6.20 -5.55 -12.82
C THR A 30 7.44 -5.22 -13.65
N PHE A 31 7.60 -5.86 -14.79
CA PHE A 31 8.73 -5.64 -15.69
C PHE A 31 8.75 -4.20 -16.20
N THR A 32 7.62 -3.68 -16.69
CA THR A 32 7.50 -2.30 -17.17
C THR A 32 7.79 -1.28 -16.08
N SER A 33 7.34 -1.53 -14.84
CA SER A 33 7.55 -0.60 -13.72
C SER A 33 9.01 -0.53 -13.26
N ILE A 34 9.83 -1.55 -13.53
CA ILE A 34 11.25 -1.59 -13.18
C ILE A 34 12.09 -1.15 -14.38
N LEU A 35 11.88 -1.78 -15.54
CA LEU A 35 12.73 -1.59 -16.71
C LEU A 35 12.71 -0.16 -17.24
N ILE A 36 11.53 0.47 -17.34
CA ILE A 36 11.42 1.84 -17.88
C ILE A 36 12.20 2.85 -17.05
N PRO A 37 11.94 3.02 -15.73
CA PRO A 37 12.70 3.98 -14.94
C PRO A 37 14.18 3.60 -14.88
N THR A 38 14.54 2.33 -14.73
CA THR A 38 15.94 1.91 -14.71
C THR A 38 16.66 2.28 -16.00
N ALA A 39 16.09 1.98 -17.17
CA ALA A 39 16.68 2.34 -18.46
C ALA A 39 16.80 3.85 -18.62
N TRP A 40 15.75 4.61 -18.24
CA TRP A 40 15.75 6.06 -18.28
C TRP A 40 16.87 6.66 -17.41
N TYR A 41 16.90 6.34 -16.12
CA TYR A 41 17.90 6.87 -15.19
C TYR A 41 19.32 6.44 -15.57
N THR A 42 19.52 5.19 -16.00
CA THR A 42 20.83 4.71 -16.46
C THR A 42 21.30 5.47 -17.69
N GLY A 43 20.41 5.70 -18.67
CA GLY A 43 20.75 6.47 -19.87
C GLY A 43 21.18 7.90 -19.54
N PHE A 44 20.45 8.61 -18.68
CA PHE A 44 20.82 9.96 -18.29
C PHE A 44 22.11 10.01 -17.46
N ILE A 45 22.40 9.01 -16.64
CA ILE A 45 23.64 8.96 -15.86
C ILE A 45 24.88 8.83 -16.77
N PHE A 46 24.82 7.99 -17.81
CA PHE A 46 25.99 7.72 -18.66
C PHE A 46 26.14 8.69 -19.85
N PHE A 47 25.04 9.18 -20.41
CA PHE A 47 25.09 9.97 -21.65
C PHE A 47 24.90 11.47 -21.46
N TYR A 48 24.35 11.93 -20.32
CA TYR A 48 24.10 13.36 -20.12
C TYR A 48 25.37 14.07 -19.62
N PRO A 49 25.95 15.01 -20.39
CA PRO A 49 27.19 15.67 -20.01
C PRO A 49 26.90 16.68 -18.89
N CYS A 50 27.18 16.31 -17.64
CA CYS A 50 27.07 17.23 -16.53
C CYS A 50 28.19 17.05 -15.52
N THR A 51 28.66 18.17 -14.98
CA THR A 51 29.70 18.20 -13.95
C THR A 51 29.02 18.28 -12.59
N ASN A 52 29.10 17.19 -11.82
CA ASN A 52 28.46 17.15 -10.51
C ASN A 52 29.19 18.09 -9.53
N ARG A 53 28.47 19.08 -9.00
CA ARG A 53 28.99 19.97 -7.95
C ARG A 53 28.27 19.64 -6.64
N PRO A 54 28.84 18.77 -5.79
CA PRO A 54 28.18 18.38 -4.55
C PRO A 54 28.06 19.60 -3.63
N SER A 55 26.83 19.93 -3.24
CA SER A 55 26.56 20.92 -2.20
C SER A 55 26.19 20.20 -0.92
N TYR A 56 27.10 20.19 0.06
CA TYR A 56 26.89 19.56 1.37
C TYR A 56 25.97 20.36 2.30
N ILE A 57 25.59 21.58 1.88
CA ILE A 57 24.78 22.52 2.66
C ILE A 57 23.28 22.23 2.52
N ASN A 58 22.89 21.55 1.43
CA ASN A 58 21.50 21.21 1.17
C ASN A 58 21.18 19.85 1.80
N PHE A 59 20.03 19.78 2.50
CA PHE A 59 19.52 18.53 3.09
C PHE A 59 19.29 17.42 2.05
N GLN A 60 19.16 17.79 0.78
CA GLN A 60 19.09 16.86 -0.35
C GLN A 60 20.48 16.57 -0.89
N CYS A 61 21.24 15.73 -0.20
CA CYS A 61 22.42 15.10 -0.79
C CYS A 61 21.97 14.09 -1.85
N GLY A 62 22.58 14.14 -3.04
CA GLY A 62 22.34 13.15 -4.11
C GLY A 62 21.26 13.50 -5.12
N ALA A 63 20.86 14.78 -5.26
CA ALA A 63 20.06 15.19 -6.42
C ALA A 63 20.81 14.85 -7.72
N LEU A 64 20.11 14.23 -8.68
CA LEU A 64 20.70 13.83 -9.95
C LEU A 64 21.10 15.09 -10.74
N CYS A 65 22.37 15.13 -11.14
CA CYS A 65 23.00 16.31 -11.73
C CYS A 65 22.26 16.84 -12.98
N TYR A 66 21.73 15.96 -13.84
CA TYR A 66 20.96 16.36 -15.01
C TYR A 66 19.64 17.08 -14.68
N ILE A 67 19.01 16.77 -13.53
CA ILE A 67 17.75 17.40 -13.08
C ILE A 67 18.03 18.86 -12.69
N SER A 68 19.17 19.12 -12.06
CA SER A 68 19.58 20.47 -11.66
C SER A 68 20.09 21.29 -12.83
N SER A 69 20.82 20.67 -13.76
CA SER A 69 21.40 21.39 -14.91
C SER A 69 20.39 21.74 -15.99
N SER A 70 19.37 20.90 -16.23
CA SER A 70 18.38 21.13 -17.28
C SER A 70 16.96 21.31 -16.74
N PRO A 71 16.37 22.52 -16.88
CA PRO A 71 15.00 22.74 -16.48
C PRO A 71 14.01 21.95 -17.35
N THR A 72 14.35 21.66 -18.61
CA THR A 72 13.48 20.89 -19.51
C THR A 72 13.40 19.42 -19.09
N VAL A 73 14.53 18.81 -18.75
CA VAL A 73 14.54 17.41 -18.26
C VAL A 73 13.78 17.28 -16.95
N ASN A 74 13.97 18.23 -16.03
CA ASN A 74 13.20 18.28 -14.79
C ASN A 74 11.69 18.44 -15.05
N GLN A 75 11.28 19.27 -16.02
CA GLN A 75 9.87 19.38 -16.39
C GLN A 75 9.33 18.07 -16.98
N VAL A 76 10.03 17.46 -17.92
CA VAL A 76 9.64 16.16 -18.51
C VAL A 76 9.48 15.10 -17.43
N GLU A 77 10.41 15.02 -16.47
CA GLU A 77 10.33 14.06 -15.37
C GLU A 77 9.11 14.31 -14.49
N ASN A 78 8.84 15.57 -14.14
CA ASN A 78 7.63 15.93 -13.38
C ASN A 78 6.35 15.60 -14.17
N TYR A 79 6.28 15.87 -15.47
CA TYR A 79 5.07 15.55 -16.25
C TYR A 79 4.88 14.04 -16.43
N ALA A 80 5.92 13.34 -16.86
CA ALA A 80 5.84 11.93 -17.21
C ALA A 80 5.71 11.00 -16.00
N TYR A 81 6.42 11.29 -14.90
CA TYR A 81 6.47 10.40 -13.74
C TYR A 81 5.63 10.87 -12.55
N LEU A 82 5.24 12.15 -12.50
CA LEU A 82 4.35 12.66 -11.45
C LEU A 82 2.93 12.86 -11.96
N ILE A 83 2.73 13.76 -12.93
CA ILE A 83 1.39 14.23 -13.31
C ILE A 83 0.63 13.15 -14.09
N LEU A 84 1.25 12.57 -15.12
CA LEU A 84 0.61 11.59 -15.99
C LEU A 84 0.10 10.35 -15.23
N PRO A 85 0.88 9.72 -14.32
CA PRO A 85 0.38 8.59 -13.53
C PRO A 85 -0.78 8.97 -12.61
N ILE A 86 -0.77 10.18 -12.03
CA ILE A 86 -1.87 10.66 -11.18
C ILE A 86 -3.14 10.82 -12.03
N LEU A 87 -3.05 11.42 -13.22
CA LEU A 87 -4.19 11.58 -14.12
C LEU A 87 -4.77 10.22 -14.51
N ILE A 88 -3.94 9.24 -14.86
CA ILE A 88 -4.38 7.88 -15.16
C ILE A 88 -5.08 7.26 -13.94
N ILE A 89 -4.51 7.37 -12.74
CA ILE A 89 -5.10 6.82 -11.52
C ILE A 89 -6.47 7.45 -11.24
N VAL A 90 -6.58 8.78 -11.30
CA VAL A 90 -7.83 9.51 -11.08
C VAL A 90 -8.87 9.12 -12.12
N PHE A 91 -8.50 9.12 -13.40
CA PHE A 91 -9.40 8.77 -14.50
C PHE A 91 -9.90 7.32 -14.41
N THR A 92 -8.99 6.35 -14.25
CA THR A 92 -9.35 4.94 -14.14
C THR A 92 -10.18 4.66 -12.89
N ASN A 93 -9.88 5.27 -11.74
CA ASN A 93 -10.68 5.10 -10.53
C ASN A 93 -12.08 5.71 -10.67
N SER A 94 -12.19 6.90 -11.27
CA SER A 94 -13.48 7.54 -11.55
C SER A 94 -14.34 6.70 -12.49
N LEU A 95 -13.76 6.17 -13.57
CA LEU A 95 -14.45 5.23 -14.47
C LEU A 95 -14.93 3.98 -13.73
N LEU A 96 -14.09 3.42 -12.87
CA LEU A 96 -14.41 2.21 -12.11
C LEU A 96 -15.59 2.46 -11.14
N VAL A 97 -15.58 3.61 -10.44
CA VAL A 97 -16.71 4.02 -9.58
C VAL A 97 -17.98 4.23 -10.38
N PHE A 98 -17.91 4.97 -11.49
CA PHE A 98 -19.05 5.25 -12.35
C PHE A 98 -19.71 3.96 -12.86
N GLN A 99 -18.90 3.02 -13.35
CA GLN A 99 -19.40 1.75 -13.85
C GLN A 99 -20.05 0.90 -12.75
N VAL A 100 -19.49 0.93 -11.55
CA VAL A 100 -20.07 0.19 -10.42
C VAL A 100 -21.42 0.76 -10.03
N LEU A 101 -21.62 2.07 -10.13
CA LEU A 101 -22.93 2.68 -9.95
C LEU A 101 -23.94 2.25 -11.02
N ILE A 102 -23.50 2.06 -12.27
CA ILE A 102 -24.34 1.51 -13.35
C ILE A 102 -24.69 0.05 -13.05
N GLU A 103 -23.70 -0.76 -12.71
CA GLU A 103 -23.88 -2.21 -12.48
C GLU A 103 -24.73 -2.51 -11.25
N LYS A 104 -24.73 -1.61 -10.25
CA LYS A 104 -25.65 -1.66 -9.10
C LYS A 104 -27.10 -1.80 -9.54
N ARG A 105 -27.51 -1.06 -10.59
CA ARG A 105 -28.88 -1.08 -11.10
C ARG A 105 -29.23 -2.42 -11.75
N ARG A 106 -28.26 -3.11 -12.36
CA ARG A 106 -28.48 -4.42 -13.00
C ARG A 106 -28.47 -5.58 -11.99
N VAL A 107 -27.51 -5.59 -11.06
CA VAL A 107 -27.31 -6.71 -10.12
C VAL A 107 -28.38 -6.79 -9.02
N THR A 108 -29.05 -5.68 -8.69
CA THR A 108 -30.18 -5.68 -7.74
C THR A 108 -31.33 -6.59 -8.21
N ARG A 109 -31.35 -6.97 -9.51
CA ARG A 109 -32.41 -7.78 -10.11
C ARG A 109 -32.19 -9.29 -10.04
N ASN A 110 -30.95 -9.78 -9.90
CA ASN A 110 -30.61 -11.22 -9.95
C ASN A 110 -29.59 -11.56 -8.86
N ASP A 111 -29.99 -12.11 -7.69
CA ASP A 111 -29.26 -12.85 -6.61
C ASP A 111 -27.75 -12.63 -6.34
N GLY A 112 -27.15 -11.61 -6.93
CA GLY A 112 -25.72 -11.36 -7.04
C GLY A 112 -25.18 -10.50 -5.91
N MET A 113 -25.97 -10.30 -4.84
CA MET A 113 -25.62 -9.45 -3.70
C MET A 113 -24.27 -9.83 -3.06
N ARG A 114 -23.87 -11.11 -3.13
CA ARG A 114 -22.58 -11.57 -2.58
C ARG A 114 -21.40 -11.11 -3.44
N LEU A 115 -21.54 -11.15 -4.77
CA LEU A 115 -20.52 -10.66 -5.71
C LEU A 115 -20.43 -9.13 -5.62
N TRP A 116 -21.57 -8.46 -5.56
CA TRP A 116 -21.65 -7.00 -5.36
C TRP A 116 -20.92 -6.55 -4.10
N ARG A 117 -21.19 -7.16 -2.93
CA ARG A 117 -20.51 -6.82 -1.67
C ARG A 117 -19.00 -7.03 -1.73
N LYS A 118 -18.52 -7.98 -2.56
CA LYS A 118 -17.08 -8.20 -2.78
C LYS A 118 -16.49 -7.08 -3.64
N ASN A 119 -17.17 -6.70 -4.72
CA ASN A 119 -16.74 -5.63 -5.61
C ASN A 119 -16.70 -4.27 -4.88
N VAL A 120 -17.75 -3.93 -4.12
CA VAL A 120 -17.80 -2.68 -3.34
C VAL A 120 -16.66 -2.58 -2.33
N ARG A 121 -16.29 -3.67 -1.65
CA ARG A 121 -15.14 -3.68 -0.74
C ARG A 121 -13.83 -3.41 -1.47
N MET A 122 -13.63 -4.05 -2.62
CA MET A 122 -12.43 -3.83 -3.43
C MET A 122 -12.33 -2.39 -3.95
N ILE A 123 -13.47 -1.76 -4.25
CA ILE A 123 -13.54 -0.37 -4.69
C ILE A 123 -13.24 0.57 -3.54
N SER A 124 -13.81 0.31 -2.36
CA SER A 124 -13.49 1.07 -1.16
C SER A 124 -11.99 1.06 -0.85
N GLN A 125 -11.30 -0.06 -1.09
CA GLN A 125 -9.84 -0.14 -1.00
C GLN A 125 -9.13 0.79 -1.97
N LEU A 126 -9.48 0.69 -3.25
CA LEU A 126 -8.93 1.55 -4.30
C LEU A 126 -9.18 3.01 -4.00
N PHE A 127 -10.38 3.34 -3.55
CA PHE A 127 -10.77 4.71 -3.24
C PHE A 127 -9.99 5.26 -2.05
N SER A 128 -9.80 4.47 -1.00
CA SER A 128 -9.00 4.86 0.16
C SER A 128 -7.53 5.11 -0.20
N VAL A 129 -6.96 4.24 -1.03
CA VAL A 129 -5.61 4.44 -1.58
C VAL A 129 -5.56 5.67 -2.49
N ALA A 130 -6.58 5.89 -3.32
CA ALA A 130 -6.66 7.05 -4.20
C ALA A 130 -6.72 8.35 -3.40
N ILE A 131 -7.50 8.40 -2.31
CA ILE A 131 -7.53 9.55 -1.38
C ILE A 131 -6.15 9.79 -0.80
N LEU A 132 -5.47 8.75 -0.29
CA LEU A 132 -4.13 8.90 0.26
C LEU A 132 -3.16 9.50 -0.77
N TYR A 133 -3.22 9.03 -2.01
CA TYR A 133 -2.43 9.59 -3.12
C TYR A 133 -2.80 11.05 -3.41
N ILE A 134 -4.09 11.36 -3.56
CA ILE A 134 -4.59 12.72 -3.82
C ILE A 134 -4.12 13.67 -2.72
N CYS A 135 -4.31 13.31 -1.44
CA CYS A 135 -3.92 14.14 -0.30
C CYS A 135 -2.42 14.46 -0.28
N VAL A 136 -1.56 13.51 -0.65
CA VAL A 136 -0.10 13.72 -0.64
C VAL A 136 0.39 14.42 -1.90
N TYR A 137 -0.14 14.05 -3.07
CA TYR A 137 0.39 14.49 -4.35
C TYR A 137 -0.23 15.78 -4.87
N ILE A 138 -1.52 16.06 -4.63
CA ILE A 138 -2.17 17.29 -5.10
C ILE A 138 -1.45 18.55 -4.58
N PRO A 139 -1.12 18.68 -3.28
CA PRO A 139 -0.39 19.85 -2.81
C PRO A 139 0.96 20.03 -3.52
N SER A 140 1.68 18.94 -3.79
CA SER A 140 2.93 19.00 -4.56
C SER A 140 2.70 19.45 -6.00
N VAL A 141 1.60 19.03 -6.64
CA VAL A 141 1.25 19.43 -8.01
C VAL A 141 0.87 20.91 -8.04
N VAL A 142 0.08 21.40 -7.09
CA VAL A 142 -0.28 22.82 -6.97
C VAL A 142 0.98 23.68 -6.83
N LEU A 143 1.94 23.26 -6.00
CA LEU A 143 3.22 23.96 -5.89
C LEU A 143 4.02 23.96 -7.20
N VAL A 144 4.00 22.86 -7.96
CA VAL A 144 4.62 22.81 -9.30
C VAL A 144 3.96 23.83 -10.24
N PHE A 145 2.63 23.91 -10.25
CA PHE A 145 1.91 24.91 -11.03
C PHE A 145 2.31 26.33 -10.62
N ILE A 146 2.38 26.63 -9.32
CA ILE A 146 2.84 27.95 -8.84
C ILE A 146 4.27 28.24 -9.32
N ILE A 147 5.18 27.26 -9.26
CA ILE A 147 6.58 27.44 -9.70
C ILE A 147 6.67 27.76 -11.21
N ILE A 148 5.80 27.17 -12.02
CA ILE A 148 5.81 27.33 -13.48
C ILE A 148 5.12 28.64 -13.90
N PHE A 149 3.98 28.96 -13.31
CA PHE A 149 3.13 30.08 -13.75
C PHE A 149 3.40 31.39 -12.99
N SER A 150 4.09 31.35 -11.85
CA SER A 150 4.39 32.58 -11.11
C SER A 150 5.56 33.33 -11.74
N SER A 151 5.31 34.58 -12.14
CA SER A 151 6.33 35.53 -12.58
C SER A 151 7.13 36.12 -11.40
N ASN A 152 6.59 36.09 -10.19
CA ASN A 152 7.24 36.64 -9.00
C ASN A 152 8.32 35.67 -8.48
N SER A 153 9.57 36.14 -8.50
CA SER A 153 10.74 35.37 -8.05
C SER A 153 10.65 34.95 -6.58
N GLN A 154 10.05 35.78 -5.71
CA GLN A 154 9.88 35.48 -4.29
C GLN A 154 8.88 34.35 -4.06
N THR A 155 7.72 34.41 -4.73
CA THR A 155 6.68 33.36 -4.66
C THR A 155 7.23 32.03 -5.19
N ARG A 156 7.98 32.07 -6.29
CA ARG A 156 8.63 30.89 -6.85
C ARG A 156 9.65 30.27 -5.89
N ALA A 157 10.52 31.07 -5.29
CA ALA A 157 11.50 30.60 -4.31
C ALA A 157 10.84 29.98 -3.07
N TRP A 158 9.78 30.61 -2.57
CA TRP A 158 8.96 30.07 -1.49
C TRP A 158 8.33 28.72 -1.86
N ALA A 159 7.72 28.62 -3.04
CA ALA A 159 7.07 27.39 -3.49
C ALA A 159 8.07 26.23 -3.66
N ILE A 160 9.28 26.50 -4.18
CA ILE A 160 10.37 25.52 -4.26
C ILE A 160 10.76 25.04 -2.86
N ARG A 161 11.01 25.98 -1.92
CA ARG A 161 11.41 25.65 -0.55
C ARG A 161 10.34 24.83 0.16
N THR A 162 9.08 25.25 0.10
CA THR A 162 7.94 24.55 0.72
C THR A 162 7.75 23.15 0.12
N ARG A 163 7.88 23.01 -1.20
CA ARG A 163 7.80 21.72 -1.89
C ARG A 163 8.88 20.75 -1.41
N VAL A 164 10.13 21.22 -1.33
CA VAL A 164 11.28 20.41 -0.94
C VAL A 164 11.22 20.03 0.55
N SER A 165 10.95 20.99 1.43
CA SER A 165 10.98 20.74 2.88
C SER A 165 9.86 19.80 3.33
N TYR A 166 8.63 20.01 2.87
CA TYR A 166 7.46 19.28 3.40
C TYR A 166 7.00 18.15 2.48
N PHE A 167 6.74 18.47 1.20
CA PHE A 167 6.02 17.56 0.31
C PHE A 167 6.90 16.50 -0.35
N TYR A 168 8.21 16.75 -0.44
CA TYR A 168 9.15 15.74 -0.96
C TYR A 168 9.15 14.48 -0.08
N HIS A 169 9.24 14.66 1.24
CA HIS A 169 9.29 13.57 2.21
C HIS A 169 7.91 12.93 2.45
N LEU A 170 6.83 13.72 2.35
CA LEU A 170 5.47 13.22 2.52
C LEU A 170 5.12 12.08 1.55
N LYS A 171 5.77 12.02 0.38
CA LYS A 171 5.62 10.91 -0.58
C LYS A 171 6.00 9.55 0.00
N TYR A 172 6.98 9.50 0.90
CA TYR A 172 7.35 8.25 1.57
C TYR A 172 6.22 7.71 2.45
N LEU A 173 5.40 8.59 3.02
CA LEU A 173 4.22 8.19 3.81
C LEU A 173 3.24 7.37 2.95
N VAL A 174 3.15 7.65 1.65
CA VAL A 174 2.32 6.85 0.73
C VAL A 174 2.89 5.44 0.55
N ILE A 175 4.22 5.33 0.42
CA ILE A 175 4.91 4.04 0.26
C ILE A 175 4.69 3.18 1.51
N PHE A 176 4.90 3.76 2.71
CA PHE A 176 4.70 3.06 3.97
C PHE A 176 3.23 2.82 4.29
N GLY A 177 2.35 3.79 4.02
CA GLY A 177 0.93 3.73 4.35
C GLY A 177 0.15 2.76 3.46
N CYS A 178 0.52 2.61 2.20
CA CYS A 178 -0.18 1.74 1.24
C CYS A 178 -0.41 0.30 1.74
N PRO A 179 0.62 -0.45 2.20
CA PRO A 179 0.39 -1.82 2.70
C PRO A 179 -0.56 -1.85 3.90
N PHE A 180 -0.49 -0.87 4.81
CA PHE A 180 -1.41 -0.79 5.96
C PHE A 180 -2.84 -0.51 5.51
N MET A 181 -3.06 0.40 4.56
CA MET A 181 -4.40 0.68 4.03
C MET A 181 -5.00 -0.54 3.32
N VAL A 182 -4.18 -1.27 2.56
CA VAL A 182 -4.61 -2.53 1.92
C VAL A 182 -4.94 -3.59 2.96
N LEU A 183 -4.10 -3.76 3.98
CA LEU A 183 -4.31 -4.72 5.06
C LEU A 183 -5.56 -4.40 5.87
N ALA A 184 -5.72 -3.13 6.28
CA ALA A 184 -6.86 -2.63 7.06
C ALA A 184 -8.21 -2.93 6.41
N SER A 185 -8.25 -2.96 5.08
CA SER A 185 -9.47 -3.20 4.35
C SER A 185 -9.75 -4.69 4.06
N GLN A 186 -8.78 -5.59 4.29
CA GLN A 186 -9.00 -7.02 4.17
C GLN A 186 -9.66 -7.58 5.43
N THR A 187 -10.99 -7.44 5.54
CA THR A 187 -11.75 -7.92 6.72
C THR A 187 -11.52 -9.40 7.03
N LYS A 188 -11.33 -10.24 6.01
CA LYS A 188 -11.02 -11.67 6.18
C LYS A 188 -9.67 -11.90 6.87
N MET A 189 -8.66 -11.09 6.54
CA MET A 189 -7.36 -11.18 7.21
C MET A 189 -7.48 -10.70 8.65
N HIS A 190 -8.25 -9.65 8.92
CA HIS A 190 -8.54 -9.22 10.29
C HIS A 190 -9.22 -10.32 11.11
N GLU A 191 -10.17 -11.06 10.54
CA GLU A 191 -10.79 -12.20 11.21
C GLU A 191 -9.81 -13.35 11.47
N LYS A 192 -8.88 -13.62 10.54
CA LYS A 192 -7.83 -14.64 10.73
C LYS A 192 -6.84 -14.22 11.82
N ILE A 193 -6.39 -12.97 11.79
CA ILE A 193 -5.49 -12.38 12.80
C ILE A 193 -6.17 -12.42 14.17
N LYS A 194 -7.45 -12.01 14.28
CA LYS A 194 -8.22 -12.11 15.53
C LYS A 194 -8.32 -13.55 16.03
N ARG A 195 -8.56 -14.52 15.15
CA ARG A 195 -8.58 -15.94 15.51
C ARG A 195 -7.22 -16.43 15.99
N PHE A 196 -6.14 -16.05 15.31
CA PHE A 196 -4.78 -16.39 15.69
C PHE A 196 -4.41 -15.80 17.06
N ILE A 197 -4.71 -14.52 17.30
CA ILE A 197 -4.48 -13.86 18.60
C ILE A 197 -5.26 -14.57 19.72
N ARG A 198 -6.54 -14.88 19.51
CA ARG A 198 -7.34 -15.63 20.50
C ARG A 198 -6.73 -17.01 20.79
N PHE A 199 -6.26 -17.70 19.75
CA PHE A 199 -5.60 -19.00 19.91
C PHE A 199 -4.31 -18.88 20.74
N CYS A 200 -3.45 -17.90 20.46
CA CYS A 200 -2.24 -17.64 21.24
C CYS A 200 -2.56 -17.29 22.71
N CYS A 201 -3.56 -16.44 22.96
CA CYS A 201 -3.97 -16.10 24.33
C CYS A 201 -4.47 -17.33 25.11
N LEU A 202 -5.28 -18.19 24.49
CA LEU A 202 -5.76 -19.43 25.12
C LEU A 202 -4.61 -20.41 25.42
N GLN A 203 -3.65 -20.54 24.49
CA GLN A 203 -2.48 -21.41 24.69
C GLN A 203 -1.58 -20.90 25.83
N GLN A 204 -1.43 -19.57 25.96
CA GLN A 204 -0.66 -18.96 27.03
C GLN A 204 -1.36 -19.12 28.40
N GLN A 205 -2.70 -19.05 28.42
CA GLN A 205 -3.49 -19.27 29.64
C GLN A 205 -3.42 -20.72 30.12
N GLY A 206 -3.44 -21.72 29.22
CA GLY A 206 -3.27 -23.13 29.58
C GLY A 206 -1.86 -23.49 30.08
N ARG A 207 -0.83 -22.72 29.70
CA ARG A 207 0.54 -22.90 30.21
C ARG A 207 0.71 -22.39 31.65
N ASN A 208 0.04 -21.31 32.01
CA ASN A 208 0.12 -20.74 33.37
C ASN A 208 -0.62 -21.57 34.43
N THR A 209 -1.57 -22.43 34.05
CA THR A 209 -2.24 -23.32 35.01
C THR A 209 -1.42 -24.56 35.39
N ASN A 210 -0.33 -24.87 34.68
CA ASN A 210 0.51 -26.05 34.96
C ASN A 210 1.81 -25.74 35.73
N GLN A 211 2.01 -24.50 36.18
CA GLN A 211 3.03 -24.09 37.14
C GLN A 211 2.29 -23.18 38.12
N VAL A 212 1.80 -23.61 39.28
CA VAL A 212 2.54 -24.02 40.46
C VAL A 212 1.54 -24.82 41.31
N ILE A 213 1.75 -26.13 41.48
CA ILE A 213 1.20 -26.82 42.64
C ILE A 213 2.18 -26.49 43.77
N PRO A 214 1.83 -25.64 44.75
CA PRO A 214 2.69 -25.47 45.92
C PRO A 214 2.83 -26.84 46.58
N LEU A 215 4.08 -27.28 46.71
CA LEU A 215 4.48 -28.52 47.36
C LEU A 215 4.31 -28.37 48.89
N THR A 216 3.10 -28.08 49.34
CA THR A 216 2.79 -28.01 50.76
C THR A 216 1.93 -29.20 51.12
N THR A 217 2.61 -30.12 51.82
CA THR A 217 2.12 -31.13 52.76
C THR A 217 1.48 -32.39 52.19
N MET A 218 2.31 -33.27 51.62
CA MET A 218 2.06 -34.72 51.67
C MET A 218 2.02 -35.16 53.14
N LYS A 219 0.82 -35.50 53.62
CA LYS A 219 0.59 -36.16 54.91
C LYS A 219 0.84 -37.67 54.71
N PRO A 220 1.77 -38.30 55.45
CA PRO A 220 2.00 -39.73 55.33
C PRO A 220 0.80 -40.50 55.90
N SER A 221 0.06 -41.17 55.03
CA SER A 221 -0.99 -42.12 55.37
C SER A 221 -0.36 -43.41 55.89
N PHE A 222 -0.60 -43.65 57.17
CA PHE A 222 -0.16 -44.82 57.91
C PHE A 222 -0.82 -46.10 57.38
N ILE A 223 0.01 -47.12 57.30
CA ILE A 223 -0.24 -48.50 56.93
C ILE A 223 -1.24 -49.18 57.89
N GLY A 224 -2.13 -50.01 57.33
CA GLY A 224 -2.48 -51.28 57.96
C GLY A 224 -3.95 -51.48 58.34
N ARG A 225 -4.65 -52.32 57.57
CA ARG A 225 -5.57 -53.31 58.16
C ARG A 225 -5.75 -54.51 57.22
N GLN A 226 -5.04 -55.59 57.56
CA GLN A 226 -5.25 -56.92 57.00
C GLN A 226 -6.66 -57.41 57.35
N ARG A 227 -7.34 -57.97 56.35
CA ARG A 227 -8.67 -58.58 56.47
C ARG A 227 -8.45 -60.09 56.65
N LEU A 228 -8.67 -60.60 57.87
CA LEU A 228 -8.76 -62.03 58.15
C LEU A 228 -10.12 -62.55 57.70
N THR A 229 -10.09 -63.55 56.82
CA THR A 229 -11.23 -64.40 56.46
C THR A 229 -11.28 -65.58 57.44
N THR A 230 -12.39 -65.74 58.15
CA THR A 230 -12.70 -66.95 58.91
C THR A 230 -13.94 -67.61 58.33
N ASN A 231 -13.73 -68.85 57.85
CA ASN A 231 -14.74 -69.86 57.54
C ASN A 231 -15.61 -70.17 58.77
N LYS A 232 -16.93 -70.14 58.59
CA LYS A 232 -17.87 -71.25 58.91
C LYS A 232 -19.28 -70.88 58.45
#